data_AF-A0A936IF34-F1
#
_entry.id   AF-A0A936IF34-F1
#
_cell.length_a   1.000
_cell.length_b   1.000
_cell.length_c   1.000
_cell.angle_alpha   90.00
_cell.angle_beta   90.00
_cell.angle_gamma   90.00
#
_symmetry.space_group_name_H-M   'P 1'
#
loop_
_entity.id
_entity.type
_entity.pdbx_description
1 polymer ?
#
loop_
_entity_poly.entity_id
_entity_poly.type
_entity_poly.pdbx_seq_one_letter_code
_entity_poly.pdbx_strand_id
1 'polypeptide(L)'
;MRSASVTLDAEARRLVTEAIADHCAARRWELIALHVRTRHVHAIVVAPETRPEIVVGQLKAWATRRLHTAGRFPQGDRIWTRQASTRYLWDDESVRRAGVYVVELQGDELP
;
A
#
# COMPACT_ATOMS: atom_id res chain seq x y z
N MET A 1 20.89 14.33 2.79
CA MET A 1 21.03 12.97 3.35
C MET A 1 20.02 12.04 2.68
N ARG A 2 20.47 10.98 2.00
CA ARG A 2 19.60 9.86 1.62
C ARG A 2 19.24 9.11 2.90
N SER A 3 17.98 9.08 3.27
CA SER A 3 17.49 8.20 4.33
C SER A 3 17.83 6.75 3.96
N ALA A 4 18.23 5.93 4.92
CA ALA A 4 18.46 4.50 4.70
C ALA A 4 17.23 3.89 4.02
N SER A 5 17.44 3.06 3.00
CA SER A 5 16.32 2.41 2.30
C SER A 5 15.64 1.44 3.25
N VAL A 6 14.43 1.78 3.67
CA VAL A 6 13.56 0.90 4.44
C VAL A 6 13.27 -0.35 3.63
N THR A 7 13.44 -1.51 4.26
CA THR A 7 13.17 -2.82 3.66
C THR A 7 12.07 -3.49 4.48
N LEU A 8 10.98 -3.89 3.82
CA LEU A 8 9.88 -4.64 4.42
C LEU A 8 10.20 -6.14 4.35
N ASP A 9 10.62 -6.72 5.48
CA ASP A 9 10.73 -8.17 5.63
C ASP A 9 9.35 -8.85 5.70
N ALA A 10 9.31 -10.18 5.76
CA ALA A 10 8.08 -10.96 5.68
C ALA A 10 7.00 -10.49 6.68
N GLU A 11 7.38 -10.28 7.93
CA GLU A 11 6.44 -9.83 8.97
C GLU A 11 5.99 -8.39 8.74
N ALA A 12 6.91 -7.48 8.36
CA ALA A 12 6.54 -6.11 8.03
C ALA A 12 5.59 -6.05 6.81
N ARG A 13 5.82 -6.89 5.79
CA ARG A 13 4.94 -6.99 4.61
C ARG A 13 3.55 -7.48 5.01
N ARG A 14 3.47 -8.49 5.88
CA ARG A 14 2.20 -9.01 6.41
C ARG A 14 1.43 -7.92 7.17
N LEU A 15 2.08 -7.22 8.08
CA LEU A 15 1.48 -6.13 8.86
C LEU A 15 0.97 -4.98 7.98
N VAL A 16 1.73 -4.60 6.95
CA VAL A 16 1.29 -3.59 5.97
C VAL A 16 0.07 -4.08 5.19
N THR A 17 0.06 -5.36 4.79
CA THR A 17 -1.05 -5.99 4.06
C THR A 17 -2.34 -5.93 4.88
N GLU A 18 -2.28 -6.41 6.13
CA GLU A 18 -3.40 -6.36 7.06
C GLU A 18 -3.88 -4.92 7.32
N ALA A 19 -2.95 -4.00 7.59
CA ALA A 19 -3.31 -2.62 7.89
C ALA A 19 -4.04 -1.91 6.74
N ILE A 20 -3.64 -2.17 5.49
CA ILE A 20 -4.30 -1.61 4.30
C ILE A 20 -5.68 -2.24 4.11
N ALA A 21 -5.79 -3.58 4.23
CA ALA A 21 -7.06 -4.28 4.10
C ALA A 21 -8.07 -3.83 5.17
N ASP A 22 -7.65 -3.76 6.44
CA ASP A 22 -8.48 -3.32 7.56
C ASP A 22 -8.95 -1.87 7.39
N HIS A 23 -8.07 -0.98 6.91
CA HIS A 23 -8.43 0.41 6.68
C HIS A 23 -9.40 0.58 5.52
N CYS A 24 -9.19 -0.14 4.41
CA CYS A 24 -10.14 -0.16 3.31
C CYS A 24 -11.52 -0.65 3.78
N ALA A 25 -11.58 -1.73 4.57
CA ALA A 25 -12.82 -2.23 5.15
C ALA A 25 -13.49 -1.18 6.07
N ALA A 26 -12.74 -0.55 6.97
CA ALA A 26 -13.25 0.49 7.87
C ALA A 26 -13.80 1.73 7.12
N ARG A 27 -13.23 2.05 5.95
CA ARG A 27 -13.68 3.15 5.08
C ARG A 27 -14.77 2.74 4.10
N ARG A 28 -15.13 1.44 4.04
CA ARG A 28 -15.97 0.85 2.98
C ARG A 28 -15.45 1.14 1.58
N TRP A 29 -14.13 1.13 1.43
CA TRP A 29 -13.46 1.15 0.13
C TRP A 29 -13.26 -0.28 -0.35
N GLU A 30 -13.43 -0.49 -1.65
CA GLU A 30 -13.17 -1.79 -2.26
C GLU A 30 -11.68 -1.93 -2.55
N LEU A 31 -11.04 -2.94 -1.97
CA LEU A 31 -9.65 -3.27 -2.28
C LEU A 31 -9.62 -4.34 -3.37
N ILE A 32 -9.36 -3.92 -4.61
CA ILE A 32 -9.34 -4.81 -5.78
C ILE A 32 -8.08 -5.65 -5.81
N ALA A 33 -6.93 -5.04 -5.48
CA ALA A 33 -5.65 -5.73 -5.46
C ALA A 33 -4.68 -5.04 -4.49
N LEU A 34 -3.82 -5.83 -3.85
CA LEU A 34 -2.75 -5.33 -2.99
C LEU A 34 -1.52 -6.22 -3.13
N HIS A 35 -0.39 -5.59 -3.41
CA HIS A 35 0.91 -6.25 -3.48
C HIS A 35 1.94 -5.46 -2.70
N VAL A 36 2.41 -6.05 -1.59
CA VAL A 36 3.41 -5.46 -0.71
C VAL A 36 4.76 -6.13 -0.98
N ARG A 37 5.68 -5.40 -1.59
CA ARG A 37 7.05 -5.86 -1.88
C ARG A 37 8.02 -5.37 -0.80
N THR A 38 9.28 -5.78 -0.88
CA THR A 38 10.31 -5.37 0.08
C THR A 38 10.60 -3.86 0.06
N ARG A 39 10.27 -3.14 -1.02
CA ARG A 39 10.58 -1.71 -1.19
C ARG A 39 9.43 -0.84 -1.71
N HIS A 40 8.36 -1.45 -2.18
CA HIS A 40 7.24 -0.75 -2.81
C HIS A 40 5.93 -1.47 -2.51
N VAL A 41 4.84 -0.72 -2.55
CA VAL A 41 3.48 -1.23 -2.34
C VAL A 41 2.62 -0.76 -3.49
N HIS A 42 1.91 -1.69 -4.10
CA HIS A 42 0.92 -1.44 -5.14
C HIS A 42 -0.45 -1.78 -4.59
N ALA A 43 -1.41 -0.87 -4.73
CA ALA A 43 -2.78 -1.10 -4.33
C ALA A 43 -3.72 -0.53 -5.40
N ILE A 44 -4.78 -1.29 -5.70
CA ILE A 44 -5.91 -0.83 -6.50
C ILE A 44 -7.09 -0.74 -5.55
N VAL A 45 -7.60 0.47 -5.37
CA VAL A 45 -8.67 0.77 -4.42
C VAL A 45 -9.76 1.55 -5.14
N VAL A 46 -11.00 1.09 -5.02
CA VAL A 46 -12.19 1.87 -5.39
C VAL A 46 -12.62 2.65 -4.17
N ALA A 47 -12.43 3.97 -4.23
CA ALA A 47 -12.78 4.89 -3.16
C ALA A 47 -13.61 6.04 -3.76
N PRO A 48 -14.93 5.87 -3.91
CA PRO A 48 -15.80 6.93 -4.45
C PRO A 48 -15.62 8.22 -3.64
N GLU A 49 -15.67 9.36 -4.33
CA GLU A 49 -15.64 10.70 -3.73
C GLU A 49 -14.37 11.05 -2.95
N THR A 50 -13.38 10.16 -2.88
CA THR A 50 -12.11 10.40 -2.20
C THR A 50 -10.99 10.60 -3.20
N ARG A 51 -10.29 11.72 -3.08
CA ARG A 51 -9.11 11.98 -3.91
C ARG A 51 -7.96 10.98 -3.64
N PRO A 52 -7.21 10.52 -4.65
CA PRO A 52 -6.11 9.56 -4.50
C PRO A 52 -5.02 9.99 -3.52
N GLU A 53 -4.74 11.30 -3.40
CA GLU A 53 -3.73 11.79 -2.46
C GLU A 53 -4.17 11.55 -1.01
N ILE A 54 -5.49 11.62 -0.75
CA ILE A 54 -6.08 11.31 0.56
C ILE A 54 -6.05 9.80 0.80
N VAL A 55 -6.44 8.99 -0.20
CA VAL A 55 -6.39 7.52 -0.11
C VAL A 55 -4.98 7.05 0.25
N VAL A 56 -3.98 7.45 -0.54
CA VAL A 56 -2.58 7.09 -0.29
C VAL A 56 -2.09 7.58 1.05
N GLY A 57 -2.41 8.83 1.42
CA GLY A 57 -2.03 9.40 2.70
C GLY A 57 -2.54 8.57 3.88
N GLN A 58 -3.80 8.15 3.82
CA GLN A 58 -4.41 7.31 4.86
C GLN A 58 -3.82 5.90 4.90
N LEU A 59 -3.63 5.25 3.74
CA LEU A 59 -3.02 3.92 3.66
C LEU A 59 -1.61 3.92 4.26
N LYS A 60 -0.77 4.90 3.90
CA LYS A 60 0.58 5.07 4.48
C LYS A 60 0.53 5.27 5.99
N ALA A 61 -0.35 6.15 6.47
CA ALA A 61 -0.48 6.45 7.89
C ALA A 61 -0.91 5.22 8.72
N TRP A 62 -1.90 4.47 8.24
CA TRP A 62 -2.37 3.26 8.92
C TRP A 62 -1.34 2.14 8.92
N ALA A 63 -0.64 1.94 7.81
CA ALA A 63 0.45 0.98 7.73
C ALA A 63 1.61 1.37 8.66
N THR A 64 2.02 2.65 8.69
CA THR A 64 3.02 3.16 9.65
C THR A 64 2.59 2.92 11.08
N ARG A 65 1.33 3.19 11.41
CA ARG A 65 0.80 2.96 12.77
C ARG A 65 0.90 1.49 13.16
N ARG A 66 0.46 0.56 12.29
CA ARG A 66 0.54 -0.89 12.56
C ARG A 66 1.99 -1.34 12.77
N LEU A 67 2.91 -0.88 11.92
CA LEU A 67 4.33 -1.20 12.02
C LEU A 67 4.98 -0.69 13.31
N HIS A 68 4.64 0.53 13.74
CA HIS A 68 5.12 1.06 15.02
C HIS A 68 4.52 0.33 16.22
N THR A 69 3.21 0.04 16.20
CA THR A 69 2.55 -0.72 17.29
C THR A 69 3.14 -2.12 17.44
N ALA A 70 3.55 -2.75 16.33
CA ALA A 70 4.24 -4.04 16.33
C ALA A 70 5.75 -3.96 16.64
N GLY A 71 6.28 -2.77 16.97
CA GLY A 71 7.70 -2.59 17.31
C GLY A 71 8.67 -2.85 16.16
N ARG A 72 8.21 -2.80 14.89
CA ARG A 72 9.02 -3.16 13.73
C ARG A 72 9.99 -2.06 13.31
N PHE A 73 9.63 -0.80 13.57
CA PHE A 73 10.44 0.36 13.27
C PHE A 73 10.42 1.33 14.48
N PRO A 74 11.57 1.96 14.82
CA PRO A 74 11.63 3.03 15.80
C PRO A 74 10.64 4.16 15.52
N GLN A 75 10.12 4.79 16.58
CA GLN A 75 9.33 6.00 16.41
C GLN A 75 10.17 7.10 15.75
N GLY A 76 9.63 7.70 14.69
CA GLY A 76 10.28 8.77 13.93
C GLY A 76 10.90 8.32 12.61
N ASP A 77 10.96 7.01 12.34
CA ASP A 77 11.47 6.51 11.07
C ASP A 77 10.56 6.88 9.90
N ARG A 78 11.18 7.38 8.82
CA ARG A 78 10.48 7.66 7.56
C ARG A 78 10.35 6.36 6.77
N ILE A 79 9.30 5.60 7.08
CA ILE A 79 8.97 4.32 6.41
C ILE A 79 8.62 4.53 4.93
N TRP A 80 7.89 5.61 4.62
CA TRP A 80 7.43 5.91 3.28
C TRP A 80 8.07 7.18 2.73
N THR A 81 8.28 7.21 1.41
CA THR A 81 8.55 8.46 0.70
C THR A 81 7.33 9.39 0.77
N ARG A 82 7.55 10.71 0.66
CA ARG A 82 6.47 11.69 0.78
C ARG A 82 5.42 11.53 -0.33
N GLN A 83 5.87 11.30 -1.56
CA GLN A 83 5.01 11.17 -2.72
C GLN A 83 4.65 9.71 -3.00
N ALA A 84 3.63 9.49 -3.83
CA ALA A 84 3.33 8.20 -4.43
C ALA A 84 2.98 8.41 -5.90
N SER A 85 3.18 7.39 -6.71
CA SER A 85 2.67 7.38 -8.08
C SER A 85 1.19 7.01 -8.03
N THR A 86 0.32 8.02 -8.09
CA THR A 86 -1.14 7.83 -8.11
C THR A 86 -1.67 8.04 -9.51
N ARG A 87 -2.48 7.09 -9.99
CA ARG A 87 -3.22 7.20 -11.24
C ARG A 87 -4.70 6.98 -10.96
N TYR A 88 -5.55 7.82 -11.54
CA TYR A 88 -6.98 7.56 -11.56
C TYR A 88 -7.28 6.51 -12.65
N LEU A 89 -8.08 5.52 -12.31
CA LEU A 89 -8.64 4.55 -13.25
C LEU A 89 -10.12 4.89 -13.38
N TRP A 90 -10.55 5.29 -14.57
CA TRP A 90 -11.86 5.94 -14.79
C TRP A 90 -12.92 5.04 -15.40
N ASP A 91 -12.56 3.83 -15.84
CA ASP A 91 -13.48 2.86 -16.44
C ASP A 91 -13.26 1.44 -15.89
N ASP A 92 -14.34 0.66 -15.82
CA ASP A 92 -14.35 -0.71 -15.28
C ASP A 92 -13.38 -1.64 -16.03
N GLU A 93 -13.13 -1.37 -17.31
CA GLU A 93 -12.16 -2.10 -18.13
C GLU A 93 -10.71 -1.81 -17.69
N SER A 94 -10.41 -0.59 -17.27
CA SER A 94 -9.13 -0.17 -16.70
C SER A 94 -8.94 -0.68 -15.28
N VAL A 95 -10.01 -0.85 -14.51
CA VAL A 95 -9.98 -1.58 -13.22
C VAL A 95 -9.65 -3.06 -13.46
N ARG A 96 -10.32 -3.72 -14.42
CA ARG A 96 -10.04 -5.12 -14.81
C ARG A 96 -8.62 -5.32 -15.37
N ARG A 97 -8.14 -4.44 -16.25
CA ARG A 97 -6.79 -4.51 -16.83
C ARG A 97 -5.70 -4.19 -15.80
N ALA A 98 -5.94 -3.29 -14.85
CA ALA A 98 -5.01 -3.02 -13.77
C ALA A 98 -4.91 -4.24 -12.81
N GLY A 99 -5.99 -4.99 -12.62
CA GLY A 99 -5.97 -6.27 -11.91
C GLY A 99 -4.95 -7.27 -12.48
N VAL A 100 -4.87 -7.39 -13.81
CA VAL A 100 -3.88 -8.26 -14.50
C VAL A 100 -2.44 -7.74 -14.30
N TYR A 101 -2.22 -6.43 -14.21
CA TYR A 101 -0.86 -5.88 -14.03
C TYR A 101 -0.35 -5.96 -12.57
N VAL A 102 -1.24 -5.89 -11.57
CA VAL A 102 -0.86 -5.95 -10.15
C VAL A 102 -0.69 -7.39 -9.66
N VAL A 103 -1.40 -8.35 -10.27
CA VAL A 103 -1.29 -9.77 -9.94
C VAL A 103 -0.17 -10.48 -10.74
N GLU A 104 0.09 -10.11 -12.00
CA GLU A 104 0.97 -10.93 -12.87
C GLU A 104 2.34 -10.33 -13.24
N LEU A 105 2.64 -9.05 -12.98
CA LEU A 105 3.76 -8.38 -13.67
C LEU A 105 4.81 -7.66 -12.82
N GLN A 106 5.10 -8.07 -11.58
CA GLN A 106 6.27 -7.52 -10.87
C GLN A 106 7.25 -8.52 -10.23
N GLY A 107 7.25 -9.78 -10.67
CA GLY A 107 8.30 -10.78 -10.42
C GLY A 107 7.88 -11.89 -9.45
N ASP A 108 8.68 -12.96 -9.41
CA ASP A 108 8.41 -14.22 -8.69
C ASP A 108 8.00 -14.05 -7.22
N GLU A 109 7.37 -15.11 -6.70
CA GLU A 109 6.99 -15.25 -5.30
C GLU A 109 8.21 -14.97 -4.41
N LEU A 110 8.09 -14.00 -3.51
CA LEU A 110 9.16 -13.68 -2.58
C LEU A 110 9.14 -14.72 -1.43
N PRO A 111 10.29 -15.29 -1.05
CA PRO A 111 10.38 -16.18 0.11
C PRO A 111 10.04 -15.48 1.44
#